data_AF-A0ABD5TYH7-F1
#
_entry.id   AF-A0ABD5TYH7-F1
#
_cell.length_a   1.000
_cell.length_b   1.000
_cell.length_c   1.000
_cell.angle_alpha   90.00
_cell.angle_beta   90.00
_cell.angle_gamma   90.00
#
_symmetry.space_group_name_H-M   'P 1'
#
loop_
_entity.id
_entity.type
_entity.pdbx_description
1 polymer ?
#
loop_
_entity_poly.entity_id
_entity_poly.type
_entity_poly.pdbx_seq_one_letter_code
_entity_poly.pdbx_strand_id
1 'polypeptide(L)'
;MPKLNVKVDTFDDSSLFAHKTIQLGSKSIETPAKALQIDETTQTDQVLDDARGANEIYVSTNPGKLSKAQEEFKPNIKKNIGRALNKANDDEFNFVFAQFGSERRFEDDNLDFLVDTIYSTSDFVTVPLMSDLVSAIEDDGSGASSIYFKTYRENVKRFIETAEQISSKPIMGTLPQLPWGLTNKIVELYLDKGIRAFCFDFNGRTVTAQFQLSNMVVPLLREIGRRKLQEEVFFYCLNANRGRSSNDANFVPARDFISLGFGFDLVGDKHMSLPLPADFYDKMGDSDPEIRLFDKDGYYYQNHEYDGDLTDQLPTETGLDRDRIASNPSDHHRSKFEKLLNGEQQALEATDLRPAIDEYRVLDHIEPKAGVDNTVLSNLQSSKQEFDDGRKQKRLNDLW
;
A
#
# COMPACT_ATOMS: atom_id res chain seq x y z
N MET A 1 -12.34 4.70 23.00
CA MET A 1 -11.59 4.11 21.86
C MET A 1 -10.85 5.25 21.18
N PRO A 2 -9.53 5.15 20.93
CA PRO A 2 -8.84 6.13 20.09
C PRO A 2 -9.52 6.15 18.72
N LYS A 3 -10.23 7.24 18.45
CA LYS A 3 -10.90 7.48 17.18
C LYS A 3 -9.82 7.89 16.18
N LEU A 4 -9.84 7.30 14.98
CA LEU A 4 -9.06 7.81 13.87
C LEU A 4 -9.46 9.26 13.63
N ASN A 5 -8.50 10.17 13.73
CA ASN A 5 -8.70 11.58 13.43
C ASN A 5 -7.98 11.89 12.12
N VAL A 6 -8.74 12.30 11.12
CA VAL A 6 -8.23 12.73 9.82
C VAL A 6 -8.52 14.21 9.72
N LYS A 7 -7.48 15.00 9.49
CA LYS A 7 -7.60 16.42 9.20
C LYS A 7 -7.07 16.63 7.79
N VAL A 8 -7.91 17.17 6.90
CA VAL A 8 -7.47 17.58 5.56
C VAL A 8 -6.96 19.00 5.69
N ASP A 9 -5.67 19.19 5.43
CA ASP A 9 -5.01 20.49 5.48
C ASP A 9 -5.16 21.20 4.13
N THR A 10 -4.79 20.51 3.05
CA THR A 10 -4.94 20.99 1.67
C THR A 10 -5.37 19.85 0.74
N PHE A 11 -6.18 20.18 -0.27
CA PHE A 11 -6.54 19.28 -1.37
C PHE A 11 -6.25 19.99 -2.69
N ASP A 12 -5.47 19.36 -3.58
CA ASP A 12 -5.07 19.99 -4.83
C ASP A 12 -6.26 20.25 -5.76
N ASP A 13 -6.19 21.33 -6.54
CA ASP A 13 -7.28 21.75 -7.42
C ASP A 13 -7.37 20.93 -8.71
N SER A 14 -6.23 20.39 -9.19
CA SER A 14 -6.10 19.78 -10.51
C SER A 14 -5.90 18.26 -10.49
N SER A 15 -5.74 17.69 -9.30
CA SER A 15 -5.50 16.27 -9.05
C SER A 15 -6.15 15.84 -7.74
N LEU A 16 -5.97 14.59 -7.33
CA LEU A 16 -6.45 14.08 -6.04
C LEU A 16 -5.34 14.04 -4.97
N PHE A 17 -4.19 14.67 -5.21
CA PHE A 17 -3.18 14.85 -4.17
C PHE A 17 -3.77 15.62 -2.99
N ALA A 18 -3.46 15.17 -1.77
CA ALA A 18 -3.97 15.79 -0.55
C ALA A 18 -2.90 15.78 0.54
N HIS A 19 -2.77 16.92 1.21
CA HIS A 19 -2.04 17.04 2.45
C HIS A 19 -3.01 16.86 3.60
N LYS A 20 -2.80 15.79 4.38
CA LYS A 20 -3.63 15.45 5.54
C LYS A 20 -2.75 15.14 6.73
N THR A 21 -3.27 15.42 7.91
CA THR A 21 -2.75 14.91 9.18
C THR A 21 -3.61 13.74 9.65
N ILE A 22 -3.00 12.56 9.80
CA ILE A 22 -3.66 11.36 10.33
C ILE A 22 -3.16 11.10 11.74
N GLN A 23 -4.06 11.11 12.72
CA GLN A 23 -3.71 10.96 14.13
C GLN A 23 -4.45 9.79 14.79
N LEU A 24 -3.70 9.01 15.58
CA LEU A 24 -4.22 7.92 16.40
C LEU A 24 -3.51 7.88 17.76
N GLY A 25 -4.21 8.32 18.80
CA GLY A 25 -3.60 8.43 20.13
C GLY A 25 -2.48 9.48 20.13
N SER A 26 -1.26 9.06 20.47
CA SER A 26 -0.05 9.92 20.45
C SER A 26 0.67 9.92 19.11
N LYS A 27 0.32 9.03 18.18
CA LYS A 27 0.96 8.90 16.87
C LYS A 27 0.30 9.81 15.85
N SER A 28 1.11 10.37 14.96
CA SER A 28 0.65 11.24 13.88
C SER A 28 1.51 11.03 12.63
N ILE A 29 0.91 11.15 11.46
CA ILE A 29 1.62 11.14 10.18
C ILE A 29 1.00 12.17 9.25
N GLU A 30 1.84 12.85 8.48
CA GLU A 30 1.43 13.77 7.41
C GLU A 30 1.46 13.06 6.06
N THR A 31 0.48 13.35 5.21
CA THR A 31 0.33 12.72 3.90
C THR A 31 0.68 13.72 2.79
N PRO A 32 1.11 13.26 1.60
CA PRO A 32 1.38 11.87 1.27
C PRO A 32 2.57 11.29 2.04
N ALA A 33 2.57 9.97 2.21
CA ALA A 33 3.62 9.22 2.89
C ALA A 33 3.89 7.85 2.25
N LYS A 34 5.06 7.30 2.52
CA LYS A 34 5.48 5.94 2.15
C LYS A 34 5.69 5.12 3.41
N ALA A 35 5.11 3.93 3.47
CA ALA A 35 5.44 2.98 4.54
C ALA A 35 6.71 2.19 4.22
N LEU A 36 7.53 1.98 5.25
CA LEU A 36 8.79 1.26 5.17
C LEU A 36 8.63 -0.20 5.61
N GLN A 37 9.27 -1.13 4.88
CA GLN A 37 9.40 -2.53 5.30
C GLN A 37 10.44 -2.69 6.41
N ILE A 38 10.06 -2.39 7.64
CA ILE A 38 10.97 -2.44 8.79
C ILE A 38 11.43 -3.87 9.12
N ASP A 39 10.71 -4.90 8.68
CA ASP A 39 11.12 -6.29 8.86
C ASP A 39 12.41 -6.62 8.08
N GLU A 40 12.70 -5.89 6.99
CA GLU A 40 13.91 -6.00 6.18
C GLU A 40 15.14 -5.34 6.82
N THR A 41 14.96 -4.37 7.72
CA THR A 41 16.09 -3.68 8.38
C THR A 41 16.84 -4.60 9.36
N THR A 42 18.11 -4.32 9.59
CA THR A 42 18.95 -4.93 10.63
C THR A 42 19.40 -3.84 11.60
N GLN A 43 19.96 -4.21 12.76
CA GLN A 43 20.43 -3.23 13.76
C GLN A 43 21.49 -2.27 13.22
N THR A 44 22.16 -2.62 12.14
CA THR A 44 23.19 -1.81 11.48
C THR A 44 22.66 -1.03 10.27
N ASP A 45 21.39 -1.24 9.87
CA ASP A 45 20.78 -0.43 8.81
C ASP A 45 20.17 0.81 9.46
N GLN A 46 20.61 1.98 9.03
CA GLN A 46 20.09 3.27 9.47
C GLN A 46 19.24 3.81 8.32
N VAL A 47 17.94 3.98 8.55
CA VAL A 47 17.06 4.71 7.62
C VAL A 47 16.94 6.13 8.13
N LEU A 48 16.96 7.12 7.23
CA LEU A 48 16.81 8.54 7.59
C LEU A 48 15.52 8.78 8.39
N ASP A 49 15.63 9.66 9.39
CA ASP A 49 14.48 10.01 10.23
C ASP A 49 13.36 10.68 9.42
N ASP A 50 13.71 11.49 8.41
CA ASP A 50 12.75 12.16 7.53
C ASP A 50 11.99 11.19 6.61
N ALA A 51 12.50 9.97 6.43
CA ALA A 51 11.83 8.91 5.68
C ALA A 51 10.90 8.04 6.55
N ARG A 52 10.91 8.23 7.88
CA ARG A 52 10.12 7.45 8.83
C ARG A 52 8.72 8.04 9.02
N GLY A 53 7.87 7.30 9.75
CA GLY A 53 6.53 7.73 10.15
C GLY A 53 5.47 6.63 9.99
N ALA A 54 5.65 5.75 9.01
CA ALA A 54 4.82 4.57 8.82
C ALA A 54 5.64 3.34 8.46
N ASN A 55 5.24 2.22 9.03
CA ASN A 55 5.89 0.94 8.87
C ASN A 55 4.90 -0.10 8.39
N GLU A 56 5.38 -0.97 7.52
CA GLU A 56 4.63 -2.08 6.97
C GLU A 56 5.29 -3.40 7.37
N ILE A 57 4.49 -4.35 7.83
CA ILE A 57 4.89 -5.72 8.07
C ILE A 57 3.91 -6.63 7.34
N TYR A 58 4.42 -7.41 6.39
CA TYR A 58 3.61 -8.36 5.65
C TYR A 58 3.82 -9.79 6.15
N VAL A 59 2.73 -10.54 6.30
CA VAL A 59 2.77 -11.91 6.78
C VAL A 59 1.87 -12.82 5.96
N SER A 60 2.46 -13.86 5.35
CA SER A 60 1.71 -14.89 4.62
C SER A 60 1.35 -16.08 5.51
N THR A 61 0.04 -16.30 5.67
CA THR A 61 -0.55 -17.39 6.45
C THR A 61 -1.56 -18.22 5.65
N ASN A 62 -1.98 -19.35 6.20
CA ASN A 62 -3.02 -20.23 5.67
C ASN A 62 -3.62 -21.05 6.85
N PRO A 63 -4.72 -21.80 6.66
CA PRO A 63 -5.34 -22.55 7.77
C PRO A 63 -4.36 -23.42 8.54
N GLY A 64 -3.49 -24.17 7.85
CA GLY A 64 -2.51 -25.05 8.52
C GLY A 64 -1.44 -24.29 9.31
N LYS A 65 -0.98 -23.14 8.80
CA LYS A 65 -0.03 -22.26 9.52
C LYS A 65 -0.67 -21.65 10.77
N LEU A 66 -1.95 -21.26 10.72
CA LEU A 66 -2.68 -20.71 11.86
C LEU A 66 -2.94 -21.77 12.93
N SER A 67 -3.44 -22.94 12.56
CA SER A 67 -3.68 -24.04 13.50
C SER A 67 -2.38 -24.46 14.20
N LYS A 68 -1.29 -24.60 13.45
CA LYS A 68 0.02 -24.89 14.05
C LYS A 68 0.49 -23.77 15.00
N ALA A 69 0.26 -22.52 14.64
CA ALA A 69 0.65 -21.37 15.48
C ALA A 69 -0.10 -21.34 16.81
N GLN A 70 -1.35 -21.83 16.87
CA GLN A 70 -2.12 -21.91 18.11
C GLN A 70 -1.57 -22.96 19.10
N GLU A 71 -0.95 -24.02 18.61
CA GLU A 71 -0.33 -25.07 19.43
C GLU A 71 1.04 -24.62 20.01
N GLU A 72 1.64 -23.56 19.44
CA GLU A 72 2.95 -23.04 19.85
C GLU A 72 2.83 -22.12 21.08
N PHE A 73 3.62 -22.36 22.12
CA PHE A 73 3.70 -21.47 23.29
C PHE A 73 4.14 -20.04 22.93
N LYS A 74 5.02 -19.91 21.92
CA LYS A 74 5.46 -18.64 21.34
C LYS A 74 5.33 -18.72 19.84
N PRO A 75 4.15 -18.37 19.28
CA PRO A 75 3.88 -18.52 17.86
C PRO A 75 4.91 -17.78 17.02
N ASN A 76 5.53 -18.48 16.06
CA ASN A 76 6.57 -17.91 15.20
C ASN A 76 6.09 -16.65 14.47
N ILE A 77 4.80 -16.60 14.11
CA ILE A 77 4.17 -15.46 13.46
C ILE A 77 4.25 -14.18 14.33
N LYS A 78 3.81 -14.25 15.60
CA LYS A 78 3.89 -13.13 16.56
C LYS A 78 5.33 -12.76 16.87
N LYS A 79 6.22 -13.77 16.98
CA LYS A 79 7.64 -13.56 17.24
C LYS A 79 8.32 -12.77 16.12
N ASN A 80 8.02 -13.08 14.86
CA ASN A 80 8.61 -12.40 13.72
C ASN A 80 8.10 -10.96 13.61
N ILE A 81 6.79 -10.75 13.78
CA ILE A 81 6.21 -9.39 13.82
C ILE A 81 6.82 -8.59 14.96
N GLY A 82 6.91 -9.14 16.18
CA GLY A 82 7.50 -8.45 17.33
C GLY A 82 8.97 -8.08 17.13
N ARG A 83 9.75 -8.92 16.43
CA ARG A 83 11.15 -8.57 16.07
C ARG A 83 11.23 -7.42 15.08
N ALA A 84 10.29 -7.33 14.14
CA ALA A 84 10.21 -6.20 13.22
C ALA A 84 9.82 -4.92 13.97
N LEU A 85 8.77 -4.98 14.80
CA LEU A 85 8.30 -3.84 15.61
C LEU A 85 9.36 -3.27 16.56
N ASN A 86 10.27 -4.10 17.06
CA ASN A 86 11.39 -3.61 17.90
C ASN A 86 12.37 -2.68 17.16
N LYS A 87 12.22 -2.51 15.84
CA LYS A 87 13.01 -1.61 14.99
C LYS A 87 12.25 -0.34 14.60
N ALA A 88 10.96 -0.27 14.95
CA ALA A 88 10.14 0.92 14.80
C ALA A 88 10.36 1.89 15.97
N ASN A 89 10.13 3.17 15.72
CA ASN A 89 10.05 4.18 16.77
C ASN A 89 8.63 4.22 17.37
N ASP A 90 8.52 4.69 18.62
CA ASP A 90 7.26 4.69 19.37
C ASP A 90 6.17 5.63 18.79
N ASP A 91 6.58 6.62 17.99
CA ASP A 91 5.72 7.62 17.33
C ASP A 91 5.28 7.20 15.92
N GLU A 92 5.86 6.13 15.36
CA GLU A 92 5.55 5.63 14.02
C GLU A 92 4.28 4.75 13.99
N PHE A 93 3.49 4.87 12.94
CA PHE A 93 2.40 3.94 12.66
C PHE A 93 2.92 2.59 12.19
N ASN A 94 2.33 1.49 12.67
CA ASN A 94 2.64 0.14 12.23
C ASN A 94 1.40 -0.51 11.63
N PHE A 95 1.53 -0.98 10.39
CA PHE A 95 0.51 -1.69 9.64
C PHE A 95 0.96 -3.13 9.45
N VAL A 96 0.21 -4.08 10.00
CA VAL A 96 0.48 -5.52 9.82
C VAL A 96 -0.53 -6.12 8.86
N PHE A 97 -0.13 -6.35 7.61
CA PHE A 97 -0.99 -6.99 6.60
C PHE A 97 -0.79 -8.50 6.62
N ALA A 98 -1.87 -9.22 6.93
CA ALA A 98 -1.90 -10.67 6.85
C ALA A 98 -2.54 -11.13 5.54
N GLN A 99 -1.83 -11.95 4.78
CA GLN A 99 -2.38 -12.70 3.66
C GLN A 99 -2.91 -14.05 4.14
N PHE A 100 -4.18 -14.33 3.89
CA PHE A 100 -4.80 -15.61 4.15
C PHE A 100 -4.91 -16.41 2.84
N GLY A 101 -3.96 -17.32 2.63
CA GLY A 101 -3.91 -18.22 1.48
C GLY A 101 -4.89 -19.38 1.61
N SER A 102 -6.18 -19.12 1.35
CA SER A 102 -7.21 -20.15 1.22
C SER A 102 -8.45 -19.63 0.51
N GLU A 103 -9.08 -20.49 -0.28
CA GLU A 103 -10.42 -20.28 -0.85
C GLU A 103 -11.56 -20.60 0.14
N ARG A 104 -11.23 -20.99 1.37
CA ARG A 104 -12.20 -21.46 2.37
C ARG A 104 -12.59 -20.37 3.36
N ARG A 105 -13.73 -20.60 4.01
CA ARG A 105 -14.17 -19.83 5.17
C ARG A 105 -13.15 -20.01 6.33
N PHE A 106 -12.93 -18.96 7.12
CA PHE A 106 -12.14 -19.09 8.36
C PHE A 106 -12.78 -20.09 9.32
N GLU A 107 -11.99 -20.96 9.92
CA GLU A 107 -12.38 -21.66 11.15
C GLU A 107 -12.38 -20.65 12.30
N ASP A 108 -13.28 -20.80 13.29
CA ASP A 108 -13.48 -19.82 14.36
C ASP A 108 -12.17 -19.57 15.14
N ASP A 109 -11.50 -20.63 15.59
CA ASP A 109 -10.23 -20.49 16.32
C ASP A 109 -9.14 -19.79 15.48
N ASN A 110 -9.07 -20.12 14.19
CA ASN A 110 -8.11 -19.52 13.25
C ASN A 110 -8.39 -18.02 13.04
N LEU A 111 -9.66 -17.64 13.00
CA LEU A 111 -10.07 -16.24 12.93
C LEU A 111 -9.68 -15.48 14.20
N ASP A 112 -10.03 -16.02 15.37
CA ASP A 112 -9.76 -15.39 16.67
C ASP A 112 -8.26 -15.15 16.85
N PHE A 113 -7.45 -16.17 16.56
CA PHE A 113 -5.99 -16.05 16.64
C PHE A 113 -5.43 -14.99 15.69
N LEU A 114 -5.95 -14.90 14.46
CA LEU A 114 -5.49 -13.93 13.47
C LEU A 114 -5.87 -12.50 13.87
N VAL A 115 -7.12 -12.28 14.31
CA VAL A 115 -7.58 -10.97 14.80
C VAL A 115 -6.77 -10.53 16.01
N ASP A 116 -6.54 -11.41 16.99
CA ASP A 116 -5.71 -11.10 18.16
C ASP A 116 -4.25 -10.79 17.79
N THR A 117 -3.70 -11.54 16.82
CA THR A 117 -2.35 -11.27 16.30
C THR A 117 -2.24 -9.88 15.68
N ILE A 118 -3.17 -9.51 14.79
CA ILE A 118 -3.16 -8.18 14.16
C ILE A 118 -3.42 -7.10 15.20
N TYR A 119 -4.42 -7.28 16.07
CA TYR A 119 -4.77 -6.31 17.12
C TYR A 119 -3.60 -6.02 18.06
N SER A 120 -2.85 -7.04 18.46
CA SER A 120 -1.72 -6.88 19.40
C SER A 120 -0.46 -6.29 18.75
N THR A 121 -0.37 -6.25 17.42
CA THR A 121 0.87 -5.89 16.70
C THR A 121 0.74 -4.73 15.71
N SER A 122 -0.47 -4.29 15.39
CA SER A 122 -0.75 -3.23 14.41
C SER A 122 -1.49 -2.06 15.07
N ASP A 123 -1.30 -0.84 14.57
CA ASP A 123 -2.07 0.33 14.99
C ASP A 123 -3.49 0.31 14.40
N PHE A 124 -3.68 -0.39 13.28
CA PHE A 124 -4.97 -0.66 12.66
C PHE A 124 -5.26 -2.17 12.64
N VAL A 125 -6.51 -2.57 12.93
CA VAL A 125 -6.92 -3.95 12.70
C VAL A 125 -7.26 -4.12 11.23
N THR A 126 -6.29 -4.51 10.42
CA THR A 126 -6.44 -4.68 8.97
C THR A 126 -7.19 -5.95 8.64
N VAL A 127 -8.24 -5.87 7.84
CA VAL A 127 -8.92 -7.05 7.29
C VAL A 127 -7.91 -7.85 6.44
N PRO A 128 -7.81 -9.19 6.57
CA PRO A 128 -6.80 -9.96 5.86
C PRO A 128 -6.94 -9.86 4.33
N LEU A 129 -5.82 -9.88 3.64
CA LEU A 129 -5.77 -10.04 2.19
C LEU A 129 -6.15 -11.49 1.86
N MET A 130 -7.04 -11.69 0.90
CA MET A 130 -7.55 -13.01 0.53
C MET A 130 -7.39 -13.22 -0.98
N SER A 131 -6.17 -13.03 -1.51
CA SER A 131 -5.87 -13.12 -2.94
C SER A 131 -6.39 -14.40 -3.59
N ASP A 132 -6.30 -15.55 -2.91
CA ASP A 132 -6.77 -16.84 -3.43
C ASP A 132 -8.28 -16.84 -3.68
N LEU A 133 -9.06 -16.24 -2.76
CA LEU A 133 -10.50 -16.04 -2.95
C LEU A 133 -10.78 -15.06 -4.10
N VAL A 134 -9.99 -13.99 -4.23
CA VAL A 134 -10.14 -13.03 -5.33
C VAL A 134 -9.90 -13.69 -6.67
N SER A 135 -8.82 -14.48 -6.80
CA SER A 135 -8.53 -15.26 -8.00
C SER A 135 -9.65 -16.26 -8.31
N ALA A 136 -10.17 -16.98 -7.30
CA ALA A 136 -11.28 -17.91 -7.51
C ALA A 136 -12.59 -17.22 -7.94
N ILE A 137 -12.85 -15.98 -7.50
CA ILE A 137 -13.98 -15.16 -7.98
C ILE A 137 -13.79 -14.75 -9.44
N GLU A 138 -12.57 -14.38 -9.83
CA GLU A 138 -12.27 -14.03 -11.22
C GLU A 138 -12.42 -15.26 -12.14
N ASP A 139 -11.92 -16.42 -11.71
CA ASP A 139 -11.94 -17.67 -12.46
C ASP A 139 -13.36 -18.25 -12.62
N ASP A 140 -14.22 -18.12 -11.60
CA ASP A 140 -15.59 -18.66 -11.68
C ASP A 140 -16.57 -17.83 -12.51
N GLY A 141 -16.25 -16.55 -12.76
CA GLY A 141 -17.03 -15.61 -13.58
C GLY A 141 -18.47 -15.37 -13.13
N SER A 142 -18.88 -15.86 -11.95
CA SER A 142 -20.28 -15.92 -11.50
C SER A 142 -20.73 -14.66 -10.76
N GLY A 143 -19.83 -13.68 -10.63
CA GLY A 143 -20.10 -12.39 -10.02
C GLY A 143 -20.68 -12.52 -8.61
N ALA A 144 -21.80 -11.84 -8.34
CA ALA A 144 -22.40 -11.85 -6.99
C ALA A 144 -22.98 -13.22 -6.57
N SER A 145 -23.20 -14.12 -7.53
CA SER A 145 -23.69 -15.47 -7.26
C SER A 145 -22.58 -16.46 -6.90
N SER A 146 -21.32 -16.09 -7.16
CA SER A 146 -20.11 -16.85 -6.82
C SER A 146 -20.12 -17.32 -5.37
N ILE A 147 -19.83 -18.60 -5.16
CA ILE A 147 -19.62 -19.15 -3.82
C ILE A 147 -18.37 -18.54 -3.16
N TYR A 148 -17.34 -18.24 -3.95
CA TYR A 148 -16.12 -17.59 -3.50
C TYR A 148 -16.40 -16.14 -3.08
N PHE A 149 -17.22 -15.40 -3.83
CA PHE A 149 -17.60 -14.03 -3.42
C PHE A 149 -18.42 -14.02 -2.13
N LYS A 150 -19.36 -14.96 -1.99
CA LYS A 150 -20.13 -15.13 -0.74
C LYS A 150 -19.22 -15.49 0.42
N THR A 151 -18.24 -16.37 0.20
CA THR A 151 -17.23 -16.76 1.20
C THR A 151 -16.33 -15.60 1.59
N TYR A 152 -15.85 -14.82 0.63
CA TYR A 152 -15.08 -13.60 0.85
C TYR A 152 -15.86 -12.62 1.74
N ARG A 153 -17.11 -12.30 1.37
CA ARG A 153 -17.95 -11.37 2.12
C ARG A 153 -18.25 -11.87 3.54
N GLU A 154 -18.49 -13.16 3.70
CA GLU A 154 -18.71 -13.79 5.00
C GLU A 154 -17.44 -13.73 5.87
N ASN A 155 -16.26 -13.99 5.28
CA ASN A 155 -14.97 -13.87 5.97
C ASN A 155 -14.72 -12.42 6.43
N VAL A 156 -14.95 -11.42 5.57
CA VAL A 156 -14.85 -10.00 5.94
C VAL A 156 -15.80 -9.67 7.08
N LYS A 157 -17.07 -10.07 6.97
CA LYS A 157 -18.09 -9.78 7.99
C LYS A 157 -17.70 -10.37 9.35
N ARG A 158 -17.32 -11.65 9.39
CA ARG A 158 -16.91 -12.32 10.63
C ARG A 158 -15.64 -11.71 11.22
N PHE A 159 -14.69 -11.33 10.37
CA PHE A 159 -13.48 -10.64 10.83
C PHE A 159 -13.82 -9.32 11.51
N ILE A 160 -14.67 -8.49 10.90
CA ILE A 160 -15.12 -7.22 11.51
C ILE A 160 -15.83 -7.50 12.83
N GLU A 161 -16.77 -8.44 12.87
CA GLU A 161 -17.54 -8.75 14.08
C GLU A 161 -16.66 -9.27 15.23
N THR A 162 -15.63 -10.05 14.90
CA THR A 162 -14.65 -10.54 15.88
C THR A 162 -13.73 -9.42 16.34
N ALA A 163 -13.25 -8.59 15.41
CA ALA A 163 -12.44 -7.41 15.73
C ALA A 163 -13.20 -6.41 16.61
N GLU A 164 -14.49 -6.15 16.36
CA GLU A 164 -15.33 -5.26 17.16
C GLU A 164 -15.47 -5.72 18.62
N GLN A 165 -15.36 -7.03 18.90
CA GLN A 165 -15.47 -7.57 20.25
C GLN A 165 -14.21 -7.33 21.11
N ILE A 166 -13.03 -7.28 20.49
CA ILE A 166 -11.75 -7.20 21.20
C ILE A 166 -10.98 -5.91 20.95
N SER A 167 -11.28 -5.18 19.88
CA SER A 167 -10.49 -4.05 19.43
C SER A 167 -11.02 -2.72 19.96
N SER A 168 -10.10 -1.95 20.53
CA SER A 168 -10.28 -0.50 20.71
C SER A 168 -9.67 0.34 19.59
N LYS A 169 -8.97 -0.31 18.64
CA LYS A 169 -8.26 0.31 17.51
C LYS A 169 -9.16 0.40 16.27
N PRO A 170 -8.95 1.38 15.39
CA PRO A 170 -9.67 1.47 14.13
C PRO A 170 -9.44 0.21 13.27
N ILE A 171 -10.51 -0.26 12.63
CA ILE A 171 -10.45 -1.32 11.63
C ILE A 171 -10.12 -0.68 10.29
N MET A 172 -9.21 -1.30 9.52
CA MET A 172 -8.93 -0.92 8.14
C MET A 172 -9.48 -1.98 7.20
N GLY A 173 -10.47 -1.61 6.40
CA GLY A 173 -11.08 -2.51 5.41
C GLY A 173 -10.17 -2.70 4.21
N THR A 174 -9.95 -3.94 3.79
CA THR A 174 -9.22 -4.23 2.54
C THR A 174 -10.19 -4.29 1.36
N LEU A 175 -9.82 -3.62 0.28
CA LEU A 175 -10.57 -3.55 -0.97
C LEU A 175 -9.83 -4.36 -2.02
N PRO A 176 -10.35 -5.54 -2.39
CA PRO A 176 -9.73 -6.39 -3.38
C PRO A 176 -10.04 -5.86 -4.76
N GLN A 177 -9.26 -6.33 -5.73
CA GLN A 177 -9.40 -5.89 -7.10
C GLN A 177 -10.52 -6.62 -7.86
N LEU A 178 -11.77 -6.27 -7.55
CA LEU A 178 -12.98 -6.85 -8.16
C LEU A 178 -13.74 -5.79 -8.99
N PRO A 179 -14.63 -6.22 -9.91
CA PRO A 179 -15.55 -5.30 -10.58
C PRO A 179 -16.38 -4.47 -9.58
N TRP A 180 -16.66 -3.21 -9.92
CA TRP A 180 -17.32 -2.26 -9.00
C TRP A 180 -18.59 -2.80 -8.34
N GLY A 181 -19.43 -3.55 -9.07
CA GLY A 181 -20.66 -4.12 -8.50
C GLY A 181 -20.43 -5.08 -7.31
N LEU A 182 -19.26 -5.72 -7.24
CA LEU A 182 -18.85 -6.56 -6.12
C LEU A 182 -18.13 -5.73 -5.06
N THR A 183 -17.18 -4.89 -5.47
CA THR A 183 -16.43 -3.99 -4.59
C THR A 183 -17.37 -3.06 -3.81
N ASN A 184 -18.40 -2.50 -4.45
CA ASN A 184 -19.40 -1.65 -3.79
C ASN A 184 -20.12 -2.37 -2.64
N LYS A 185 -20.40 -3.67 -2.76
CA LYS A 185 -21.03 -4.45 -1.68
C LYS A 185 -20.11 -4.60 -0.46
N ILE A 186 -18.80 -4.65 -0.69
CA ILE A 186 -17.78 -4.69 0.37
C ILE A 186 -17.62 -3.28 0.98
N VAL A 187 -17.56 -2.24 0.14
CA VAL A 187 -17.51 -0.84 0.56
C VAL A 187 -18.72 -0.46 1.42
N GLU A 188 -19.94 -0.81 0.99
CA GLU A 188 -21.17 -0.59 1.77
C GLU A 188 -21.10 -1.28 3.12
N LEU A 189 -20.66 -2.54 3.17
CA LEU A 189 -20.46 -3.27 4.43
C LEU A 189 -19.51 -2.53 5.37
N TYR A 190 -18.37 -2.04 4.88
CA TYR A 190 -17.43 -1.26 5.68
C TYR A 190 -18.02 0.06 6.16
N LEU A 191 -18.62 0.83 5.25
CA LEU A 191 -19.15 2.16 5.58
C LEU A 191 -20.30 2.10 6.58
N ASP A 192 -21.19 1.11 6.44
CA ASP A 192 -22.32 0.87 7.34
C ASP A 192 -21.86 0.40 8.73
N LYS A 193 -20.69 -0.25 8.80
CA LYS A 193 -19.99 -0.60 10.05
C LYS A 193 -19.15 0.55 10.64
N GLY A 194 -19.18 1.73 10.03
CA GLY A 194 -18.43 2.89 10.53
C GLY A 194 -16.93 2.84 10.22
N ILE A 195 -16.47 1.92 9.37
CA ILE A 195 -15.06 1.83 8.95
C ILE A 195 -14.74 2.99 8.00
N ARG A 196 -13.61 3.64 8.23
CA ARG A 196 -13.15 4.83 7.48
C ARG A 196 -11.71 4.74 6.96
N ALA A 197 -10.95 3.74 7.40
CA ALA A 197 -9.65 3.42 6.83
C ALA A 197 -9.81 2.31 5.78
N PHE A 198 -9.24 2.51 4.60
CA PHE A 198 -9.32 1.55 3.50
C PHE A 198 -7.93 1.27 2.93
N CYS A 199 -7.61 -0.01 2.76
CA CYS A 199 -6.43 -0.45 2.03
C CYS A 199 -6.84 -1.05 0.69
N PHE A 200 -6.38 -0.47 -0.41
CA PHE A 200 -6.57 -1.01 -1.74
C PHE A 200 -5.46 -1.99 -2.03
N ASP A 201 -5.83 -3.26 -2.21
CA ASP A 201 -4.91 -4.28 -2.67
C ASP A 201 -4.98 -4.37 -4.20
N PHE A 202 -3.97 -3.81 -4.86
CA PHE A 202 -3.88 -3.82 -6.32
C PHE A 202 -3.40 -5.16 -6.88
N ASN A 203 -3.05 -6.13 -6.02
CA ASN A 203 -2.73 -7.50 -6.43
C ASN A 203 -1.69 -7.56 -7.58
N GLY A 204 -0.71 -6.64 -7.56
CA GLY A 204 0.33 -6.54 -8.59
C GLY A 204 -0.10 -5.92 -9.92
N ARG A 205 -1.25 -5.24 -10.00
CA ARG A 205 -1.70 -4.46 -11.16
C ARG A 205 -1.32 -2.97 -11.04
N THR A 206 -1.24 -2.29 -12.18
CA THR A 206 -0.85 -0.88 -12.25
C THR A 206 -2.03 0.03 -11.90
N VAL A 207 -1.85 0.92 -10.92
CA VAL A 207 -2.90 1.82 -10.41
C VAL A 207 -3.44 2.75 -11.50
N THR A 208 -2.56 3.27 -12.36
CA THR A 208 -2.91 4.22 -13.43
C THR A 208 -3.64 3.59 -14.61
N ALA A 209 -3.83 2.26 -14.63
CA ALA A 209 -4.60 1.61 -15.67
C ALA A 209 -6.07 2.05 -15.60
N GLN A 210 -6.65 2.46 -16.73
CA GLN A 210 -8.02 2.96 -16.83
C GLN A 210 -9.04 2.07 -16.11
N PHE A 211 -8.85 0.75 -16.19
CA PHE A 211 -9.72 -0.21 -15.52
C PHE A 211 -9.72 -0.03 -13.99
N GLN A 212 -8.57 0.20 -13.36
CA GLN A 212 -8.48 0.39 -11.90
C GLN A 212 -9.13 1.71 -11.48
N LEU A 213 -8.82 2.79 -12.21
CA LEU A 213 -9.35 4.12 -11.92
C LEU A 213 -10.88 4.14 -12.04
N SER A 214 -11.43 3.67 -13.17
CA SER A 214 -12.87 3.73 -13.43
C SER A 214 -13.70 2.70 -12.65
N ASN A 215 -13.14 1.57 -12.22
CA ASN A 215 -13.90 0.52 -11.54
C ASN A 215 -13.70 0.43 -10.02
N MET A 216 -12.69 1.08 -9.47
CA MET A 216 -12.42 1.00 -8.02
C MET A 216 -12.23 2.37 -7.39
N VAL A 217 -11.23 3.12 -7.83
CA VAL A 217 -10.83 4.37 -7.17
C VAL A 217 -11.93 5.42 -7.30
N VAL A 218 -12.30 5.78 -8.53
CA VAL A 218 -13.28 6.85 -8.76
C VAL A 218 -14.66 6.52 -8.20
N PRO A 219 -15.21 5.29 -8.38
CA PRO A 219 -16.49 4.95 -7.78
C PRO A 219 -16.49 4.98 -6.24
N LEU A 220 -15.39 4.55 -5.59
CA LEU A 220 -15.27 4.67 -4.13
C LEU A 220 -15.29 6.13 -3.71
N LEU A 221 -14.46 6.97 -4.33
CA LEU A 221 -14.39 8.39 -3.99
C LEU A 221 -15.74 9.10 -4.17
N ARG A 222 -16.52 8.72 -5.20
CA ARG A 222 -17.90 9.17 -5.37
C ARG A 222 -18.81 8.72 -4.23
N GLU A 223 -18.69 7.48 -3.78
CA GLU A 223 -19.49 6.96 -2.67
C GLU A 223 -19.13 7.64 -1.34
N ILE A 224 -17.84 7.86 -1.07
CA ILE A 224 -17.36 8.66 0.08
C ILE A 224 -17.95 10.06 0.03
N GLY A 225 -17.87 10.73 -1.11
CA GLY A 225 -18.36 12.10 -1.21
C GLY A 225 -19.89 12.22 -1.21
N ARG A 226 -20.61 11.22 -1.72
CA ARG A 226 -22.07 11.12 -1.58
C ARG A 226 -22.48 11.05 -0.11
N ARG A 227 -21.70 10.37 0.72
CA ARG A 227 -21.91 10.25 2.17
C ARG A 227 -21.30 11.40 2.98
N LYS A 228 -20.61 12.34 2.33
CA LYS A 228 -19.89 13.47 2.96
C LYS A 228 -18.81 13.03 3.96
N LEU A 229 -18.05 11.99 3.60
CA LEU A 229 -17.02 11.40 4.45
C LEU A 229 -15.60 11.76 4.01
N GLN A 230 -15.41 12.71 3.10
CA GLN A 230 -14.10 13.02 2.49
C GLN A 230 -13.03 13.37 3.53
N GLU A 231 -13.42 14.09 4.59
CA GLU A 231 -12.52 14.52 5.67
C GLU A 231 -12.38 13.46 6.78
N GLU A 232 -13.02 12.29 6.64
CA GLU A 232 -12.98 11.24 7.65
C GLU A 232 -12.22 9.99 7.19
N VAL A 233 -11.84 9.92 5.91
CA VAL A 233 -11.28 8.70 5.31
C VAL A 233 -9.77 8.74 5.14
N PHE A 234 -9.17 7.56 5.35
CA PHE A 234 -7.76 7.30 5.14
C PHE A 234 -7.58 6.20 4.08
N PHE A 235 -6.77 6.45 3.06
CA PHE A 235 -6.54 5.55 1.94
C PHE A 235 -5.09 5.05 1.87
N TYR A 236 -4.94 3.74 1.93
CA TYR A 236 -3.67 3.03 1.81
C TYR A 236 -3.60 2.29 0.47
N CYS A 237 -2.49 2.43 -0.27
CA CYS A 237 -2.23 1.73 -1.51
C CYS A 237 -1.26 0.57 -1.28
N LEU A 238 -1.68 -0.68 -1.55
CA LEU A 238 -0.85 -1.86 -1.34
C LEU A 238 -0.73 -2.68 -2.63
N ASN A 239 0.41 -3.36 -2.81
CA ASN A 239 0.67 -4.23 -3.95
C ASN A 239 0.50 -3.57 -5.33
N ALA A 240 0.72 -2.26 -5.41
CA ALA A 240 0.72 -1.53 -6.68
C ALA A 240 1.88 -1.99 -7.57
N ASN A 241 1.62 -2.10 -8.87
CA ASN A 241 2.67 -2.36 -9.84
C ASN A 241 3.34 -1.05 -10.28
N ARG A 242 4.67 -1.05 -10.22
CA ARG A 242 5.55 0.01 -10.73
C ARG A 242 5.16 0.44 -12.15
N GLY A 243 4.84 -0.48 -13.05
CA GLY A 243 4.51 -0.17 -14.43
C GLY A 243 5.24 -1.09 -15.39
N ARG A 244 5.34 -0.68 -16.65
CA ARG A 244 6.10 -1.39 -17.69
C ARG A 244 6.99 -0.41 -18.43
N SER A 245 8.19 -0.87 -18.80
CA SER A 245 9.06 -0.12 -19.71
C SER A 245 8.33 0.12 -21.02
N SER A 246 8.41 1.33 -21.56
CA SER A 246 8.16 1.54 -22.99
C SER A 246 9.35 0.98 -23.79
N ASN A 247 9.10 0.50 -25.01
CA ASN A 247 10.16 -0.05 -25.86
C ASN A 247 11.32 0.93 -26.14
N ASP A 248 11.05 2.24 -26.00
CA ASP A 248 12.01 3.30 -26.31
C ASP A 248 12.73 3.87 -25.08
N ALA A 249 12.41 3.41 -23.87
CA ALA A 249 13.00 3.92 -22.62
C ALA A 249 13.75 2.83 -21.86
N ASN A 250 14.93 3.18 -21.34
CA ASN A 250 15.74 2.31 -20.48
C ASN A 250 15.32 2.36 -18.99
N PHE A 251 14.09 2.79 -18.72
CA PHE A 251 13.55 2.93 -17.37
C PHE A 251 12.09 2.46 -17.31
N VAL A 252 11.64 2.09 -16.11
CA VAL A 252 10.25 1.75 -15.83
C VAL A 252 9.61 2.91 -15.06
N PRO A 253 8.56 3.58 -15.59
CA PRO A 253 7.85 4.63 -14.85
C PRO A 253 7.43 4.17 -13.45
N ALA A 254 7.42 5.07 -12.45
CA ALA A 254 7.01 4.74 -11.08
C ALA A 254 5.51 4.98 -10.86
N ARG A 255 4.66 4.18 -11.52
CA ARG A 255 3.18 4.26 -11.45
C ARG A 255 2.62 3.89 -10.08
N ASP A 256 3.36 3.13 -9.30
CA ASP A 256 3.07 2.83 -7.90
C ASP A 256 3.23 4.07 -7.02
N PHE A 257 4.32 4.83 -7.17
CA PHE A 257 4.50 6.08 -6.43
C PHE A 257 3.50 7.16 -6.87
N ILE A 258 3.28 7.29 -8.17
CA ILE A 258 2.26 8.19 -8.76
C ILE A 258 0.84 7.90 -8.26
N SER A 259 0.58 6.73 -7.65
CA SER A 259 -0.72 6.43 -7.06
C SER A 259 -1.17 7.49 -6.05
N LEU A 260 -0.25 8.18 -5.35
CA LEU A 260 -0.56 9.29 -4.45
C LEU A 260 -1.45 10.37 -5.11
N GLY A 261 -1.24 10.63 -6.41
CA GLY A 261 -2.04 11.60 -7.16
C GLY A 261 -3.49 11.18 -7.45
N PHE A 262 -3.84 9.93 -7.17
CA PHE A 262 -5.19 9.39 -7.29
C PHE A 262 -5.94 9.33 -5.95
N GLY A 263 -5.49 10.09 -4.95
CA GLY A 263 -6.16 10.23 -3.66
C GLY A 263 -5.72 9.22 -2.61
N PHE A 264 -4.59 8.56 -2.81
CA PHE A 264 -3.98 7.71 -1.79
C PHE A 264 -3.16 8.55 -0.82
N ASP A 265 -3.40 8.33 0.47
CA ASP A 265 -2.73 9.05 1.55
C ASP A 265 -1.37 8.42 1.87
N LEU A 266 -1.28 7.10 1.69
CA LEU A 266 -0.11 6.31 2.03
C LEU A 266 0.12 5.21 0.99
N VAL A 267 1.37 5.03 0.55
CA VAL A 267 1.79 3.95 -0.34
C VAL A 267 2.60 2.90 0.41
N GLY A 268 2.21 1.62 0.31
CA GLY A 268 2.93 0.46 0.79
C GLY A 268 3.76 -0.19 -0.31
N ASP A 269 4.29 -1.38 -0.04
CA ASP A 269 5.09 -2.13 -1.02
C ASP A 269 4.31 -3.22 -1.75
N LYS A 270 5.01 -3.84 -2.70
CA LYS A 270 4.56 -5.04 -3.41
C LYS A 270 5.12 -6.29 -2.76
N HIS A 271 4.24 -7.07 -2.13
CA HIS A 271 4.54 -8.34 -1.46
C HIS A 271 4.22 -9.58 -2.29
N MET A 272 3.59 -9.36 -3.44
CA MET A 272 3.19 -10.44 -4.33
C MET A 272 4.30 -10.81 -5.32
N SER A 273 4.70 -12.08 -5.29
CA SER A 273 5.53 -12.67 -6.35
C SER A 273 4.74 -12.72 -7.66
N LEU A 274 5.45 -12.58 -8.79
CA LEU A 274 4.84 -12.84 -10.09
C LEU A 274 4.56 -14.35 -10.19
N PRO A 275 3.34 -14.77 -10.60
CA PRO A 275 3.05 -16.16 -10.87
C PRO A 275 3.70 -16.56 -12.22
N LEU A 276 5.02 -16.71 -12.23
CA LEU A 276 5.78 -17.19 -13.37
C LEU A 276 5.97 -18.71 -13.26
N PRO A 277 5.95 -19.47 -14.38
CA PRO A 277 6.33 -20.87 -14.40
C PRO A 277 7.75 -21.08 -13.86
N ALA A 278 8.00 -22.20 -13.18
CA ALA A 278 9.32 -22.52 -12.60
C ALA A 278 10.46 -22.40 -13.63
N ASP A 279 10.25 -22.92 -14.84
CA ASP A 279 11.21 -22.88 -15.96
C ASP A 279 11.60 -21.46 -16.41
N PHE A 280 10.81 -20.44 -16.04
CA PHE A 280 11.11 -19.04 -16.32
C PHE A 280 12.09 -18.46 -15.28
N TYR A 281 12.00 -18.92 -14.03
CA TYR A 281 12.96 -18.54 -12.98
C TYR A 281 14.33 -19.16 -13.24
N ASP A 282 14.39 -20.38 -13.76
CA ASP A 282 15.65 -21.05 -14.11
C ASP A 282 16.43 -20.31 -15.21
N LYS A 283 15.74 -19.58 -16.09
CA LYS A 283 16.34 -18.78 -17.18
C LYS A 283 16.73 -17.36 -16.76
N MET A 284 16.27 -16.88 -15.60
CA MET A 284 16.69 -15.57 -15.07
C MET A 284 18.08 -15.60 -14.43
N GLY A 285 18.65 -16.77 -14.15
CA GLY A 285 19.96 -16.91 -13.51
C GLY A 285 21.17 -16.56 -14.38
N ASP A 286 20.97 -16.30 -15.69
CA ASP A 286 22.05 -16.10 -16.66
C ASP A 286 22.42 -14.62 -16.89
N SER A 287 21.74 -13.66 -16.25
CA SER A 287 22.06 -12.23 -16.35
C SER A 287 22.93 -11.76 -15.18
N ASP A 288 23.77 -10.75 -15.43
CA ASP A 288 24.51 -10.08 -14.37
C ASP A 288 23.56 -9.53 -13.29
N PRO A 289 23.98 -9.53 -12.02
CA PRO A 289 23.16 -9.03 -10.93
C PRO A 289 22.99 -7.51 -11.07
N GLU A 290 21.74 -7.07 -11.17
CA GLU A 290 21.35 -5.65 -11.19
C GLU A 290 20.51 -5.29 -9.96
N ILE A 291 20.70 -4.12 -9.35
CA ILE A 291 19.77 -3.52 -8.38
C ILE A 291 18.88 -2.49 -9.07
N ARG A 292 17.58 -2.46 -8.75
CA ARG A 292 16.66 -1.48 -9.34
C ARG A 292 16.39 -0.33 -8.39
N LEU A 293 16.72 0.89 -8.79
CA LEU A 293 16.64 2.08 -7.96
C LEU A 293 15.54 3.03 -8.43
N PHE A 294 14.79 3.58 -7.48
CA PHE A 294 13.84 4.67 -7.70
C PHE A 294 14.58 5.99 -7.84
N ASP A 295 14.32 6.69 -8.94
CA ASP A 295 14.80 8.03 -9.20
C ASP A 295 13.67 9.02 -8.90
N LYS A 296 13.84 9.82 -7.83
CA LYS A 296 12.85 10.83 -7.41
C LYS A 296 12.82 12.07 -8.30
N ASP A 297 13.90 12.35 -9.02
CA ASP A 297 13.96 13.46 -9.98
C ASP A 297 13.32 13.09 -11.32
N GLY A 298 13.28 11.80 -11.63
CA GLY A 298 12.71 11.25 -12.86
C GLY A 298 11.35 10.59 -12.70
N TYR A 299 10.95 10.18 -11.50
CA TYR A 299 9.78 9.32 -11.23
C TYR A 299 9.80 8.02 -12.03
N TYR A 300 10.95 7.35 -12.06
CA TYR A 300 11.11 6.06 -12.69
C TYR A 300 12.01 5.15 -11.87
N TYR A 301 12.07 3.89 -12.28
CA TYR A 301 13.01 2.91 -11.80
C TYR A 301 14.02 2.58 -12.89
N GLN A 302 15.29 2.53 -12.51
CA GLN A 302 16.40 2.15 -13.39
C GLN A 302 17.16 0.97 -12.78
N ASN A 303 17.63 0.06 -13.64
CA ASN A 303 18.50 -1.03 -13.23
C ASN A 303 19.96 -0.55 -13.25
N HIS A 304 20.72 -0.93 -12.22
CA HIS A 304 22.15 -0.65 -12.08
C HIS A 304 22.89 -1.95 -11.82
N GLU A 305 23.94 -2.22 -12.60
CA GLU A 305 24.75 -3.42 -12.45
C GLU A 305 25.56 -3.38 -11.14
N TYR A 306 25.82 -4.54 -10.54
CA TYR A 306 26.76 -4.65 -9.41
C TYR A 306 28.21 -4.65 -9.91
N ASP A 307 28.67 -3.48 -10.34
CA ASP A 307 30.05 -3.24 -10.78
C ASP A 307 30.82 -2.34 -9.80
N GLY A 308 32.03 -1.92 -10.19
CA GLY A 308 32.87 -1.05 -9.38
C GLY A 308 32.35 0.38 -9.21
N ASP A 309 31.38 0.79 -10.04
CA ASP A 309 30.83 2.14 -10.08
C ASP A 309 29.47 2.22 -9.35
N LEU A 310 28.88 1.08 -8.94
CA LEU A 310 27.57 1.03 -8.29
C LEU A 310 27.47 1.97 -7.08
N THR A 311 28.50 2.02 -6.22
CA THR A 311 28.50 2.91 -5.06
C THR A 311 28.20 4.35 -5.48
N ASP A 312 28.84 4.84 -6.55
CA ASP A 312 28.68 6.21 -7.05
C ASP A 312 27.31 6.46 -7.69
N GLN A 313 26.65 5.40 -8.17
CA GLN A 313 25.29 5.46 -8.75
C GLN A 313 24.18 5.42 -7.69
N LEU A 314 24.47 4.96 -6.46
CA LEU A 314 23.49 4.98 -5.37
C LEU A 314 23.17 6.43 -4.94
N PRO A 315 21.92 6.72 -4.53
CA PRO A 315 21.54 8.02 -3.98
C PRO A 315 22.48 8.45 -2.85
N THR A 316 22.87 9.72 -2.86
CA THR A 316 23.74 10.29 -1.82
C THR A 316 22.95 10.65 -0.56
N GLU A 317 21.68 11.02 -0.72
CA GLU A 317 20.74 11.32 0.34
C GLU A 317 20.11 10.02 0.88
N THR A 318 20.90 9.23 1.58
CA THR A 318 20.45 7.97 2.21
C THR A 318 21.10 7.78 3.57
N GLY A 319 20.37 7.17 4.50
CA GLY A 319 20.92 6.74 5.79
C GLY A 319 21.69 5.42 5.68
N LEU A 320 21.48 4.69 4.59
CA LEU A 320 22.02 3.36 4.38
C LEU A 320 23.49 3.41 3.96
N ASP A 321 24.24 2.39 4.38
CA ASP A 321 25.65 2.23 4.01
C ASP A 321 25.78 1.81 2.54
N ARG A 322 26.16 2.77 1.68
CA ARG A 322 26.33 2.59 0.23
C ARG A 322 27.37 1.54 -0.13
N ASP A 323 28.47 1.47 0.61
CA ASP A 323 29.51 0.46 0.38
C ASP A 323 28.99 -0.93 0.71
N ARG A 324 28.24 -1.06 1.81
CA ARG A 324 27.59 -2.31 2.17
C ARG A 324 26.56 -2.74 1.13
N ILE A 325 25.77 -1.82 0.59
CA ILE A 325 24.82 -2.11 -0.50
C ILE A 325 25.57 -2.72 -1.68
N ALA A 326 26.62 -2.06 -2.17
CA ALA A 326 27.39 -2.49 -3.34
C ALA A 326 28.23 -3.77 -3.12
N SER A 327 28.55 -4.11 -1.86
CA SER A 327 29.49 -5.19 -1.53
C SER A 327 29.03 -6.63 -1.82
N ASN A 328 27.73 -6.88 -2.01
CA ASN A 328 27.18 -8.23 -2.07
C ASN A 328 26.04 -8.35 -3.10
N PRO A 329 26.27 -8.99 -4.26
CA PRO A 329 25.26 -9.12 -5.31
C PRO A 329 24.23 -10.24 -5.08
N SER A 330 24.25 -10.94 -3.94
CA SER A 330 23.31 -12.03 -3.68
C SER A 330 21.85 -11.56 -3.72
N ASP A 331 20.95 -12.41 -4.26
CA ASP A 331 19.53 -12.08 -4.44
C ASP A 331 18.85 -11.56 -3.19
N HIS A 332 19.11 -12.19 -2.04
CA HIS A 332 18.53 -11.77 -0.77
C HIS A 332 19.03 -10.39 -0.34
N HIS A 333 20.34 -10.13 -0.44
CA HIS A 333 20.93 -8.84 -0.10
C HIS A 333 20.42 -7.73 -1.02
N ARG A 334 20.42 -8.00 -2.33
CA ARG A 334 19.88 -7.10 -3.34
C ARG A 334 18.41 -6.78 -3.10
N SER A 335 17.55 -7.80 -2.94
CA SER A 335 16.11 -7.60 -2.76
C SER A 335 15.80 -6.80 -1.50
N LYS A 336 16.53 -7.07 -0.41
CA LYS A 336 16.43 -6.29 0.82
C LYS A 336 16.78 -4.82 0.59
N PHE A 337 17.97 -4.52 0.04
CA PHE A 337 18.41 -3.13 -0.11
C PHE A 337 17.64 -2.38 -1.19
N GLU A 338 17.15 -3.06 -2.23
CA GLU A 338 16.20 -2.48 -3.19
C GLU A 338 14.95 -1.96 -2.47
N LYS A 339 14.35 -2.76 -1.58
CA LYS A 339 13.16 -2.35 -0.83
C LYS A 339 13.45 -1.19 0.11
N LEU A 340 14.53 -1.27 0.89
CA LEU A 340 14.88 -0.25 1.87
C LEU A 340 15.23 1.09 1.21
N LEU A 341 16.10 1.07 0.21
CA LEU A 341 16.56 2.29 -0.45
C LEU A 341 15.43 2.94 -1.25
N ASN A 342 14.64 2.16 -2.02
CA ASN A 342 13.51 2.73 -2.74
C ASN A 342 12.42 3.25 -1.80
N GLY A 343 12.15 2.54 -0.70
CA GLY A 343 11.22 2.99 0.33
C GLY A 343 11.66 4.32 0.96
N GLU A 344 12.94 4.45 1.29
CA GLU A 344 13.52 5.69 1.82
C GLU A 344 13.40 6.84 0.81
N GLN A 345 13.83 6.64 -0.45
CA GLN A 345 13.77 7.69 -1.48
C GLN A 345 12.33 8.12 -1.81
N GLN A 346 11.38 7.18 -1.82
CA GLN A 346 9.95 7.49 -2.00
C GLN A 346 9.37 8.25 -0.81
N ALA A 347 9.81 7.95 0.42
CA ALA A 347 9.36 8.67 1.61
C ALA A 347 9.86 10.12 1.63
N LEU A 348 11.11 10.35 1.21
CA LEU A 348 11.65 11.70 1.03
C LEU A 348 10.85 12.47 -0.02
N GLU A 349 10.64 11.90 -1.20
CA GLU A 349 9.85 12.56 -2.25
C GLU A 349 8.38 12.80 -1.83
N ALA A 350 7.78 11.89 -1.06
CA ALA A 350 6.43 12.11 -0.52
C ALA A 350 6.38 13.31 0.44
N THR A 351 7.46 13.55 1.19
CA THR A 351 7.60 14.75 2.02
C THR A 351 7.78 16.00 1.18
N ASP A 352 8.62 15.94 0.13
CA ASP A 352 8.87 17.04 -0.81
C ASP A 352 7.63 17.43 -1.62
N LEU A 353 6.66 16.51 -1.79
CA LEU A 353 5.38 16.80 -2.41
C LEU A 353 4.45 17.69 -1.56
N ARG A 354 4.56 17.68 -0.23
CA ARG A 354 3.61 18.40 0.65
C ARG A 354 3.59 19.92 0.38
N PRO A 355 4.73 20.62 0.31
CA PRO A 355 4.73 22.04 -0.07
C PRO A 355 4.12 22.29 -1.46
N ALA A 356 4.38 21.42 -2.44
CA ALA A 356 3.81 21.56 -3.78
C ALA A 356 2.29 21.39 -3.78
N ILE A 357 1.74 20.54 -2.90
CA ILE A 357 0.30 20.39 -2.69
C ILE A 357 -0.28 21.62 -2.02
N ASP A 358 0.34 22.10 -0.94
CA ASP A 358 -0.11 23.28 -0.19
C ASP A 358 -0.11 24.56 -1.04
N GLU A 359 0.79 24.64 -2.02
CA GLU A 359 0.88 25.77 -2.95
C GLU A 359 0.04 25.59 -4.22
N TYR A 360 -0.69 24.47 -4.39
CA TYR A 360 -1.47 24.13 -5.58
C TYR A 360 -0.63 24.04 -6.87
N ARG A 361 0.62 23.57 -6.75
CA ARG A 361 1.60 23.45 -7.85
C ARG A 361 2.09 22.02 -8.05
N VAL A 362 1.33 21.02 -7.57
CA VAL A 362 1.77 19.62 -7.63
C VAL A 362 1.93 19.13 -9.07
N LEU A 363 1.09 19.59 -10.01
CA LEU A 363 1.25 19.25 -11.43
C LEU A 363 2.53 19.86 -12.03
N ASP A 364 2.85 21.11 -11.70
CA ASP A 364 4.10 21.77 -12.12
C ASP A 364 5.34 21.04 -11.58
N HIS A 365 5.21 20.42 -10.40
CA HIS A 365 6.27 19.61 -9.78
C HIS A 365 6.49 18.27 -10.49
N ILE A 366 5.40 17.59 -10.91
CA ILE A 366 5.50 16.23 -11.48
C ILE A 366 5.56 16.18 -13.01
N GLU A 367 5.01 17.17 -13.72
CA GLU A 367 5.00 17.20 -15.20
C GLU A 367 6.40 17.14 -15.83
N PRO A 368 7.45 17.78 -15.28
CA PRO A 368 8.79 17.71 -15.85
C PRO A 368 9.48 16.34 -15.68
N LYS A 369 8.94 15.46 -14.83
CA LYS A 369 9.56 14.18 -14.47
C LYS A 369 9.43 13.20 -15.64
N ALA A 370 10.54 12.61 -16.10
CA ALA A 370 10.57 11.77 -17.31
C ALA A 370 9.64 10.53 -17.27
N GLY A 371 9.35 10.01 -16.08
CA GLY A 371 8.42 8.90 -15.84
C GLY A 371 6.94 9.31 -15.81
N VAL A 372 6.64 10.60 -15.93
CA VAL A 372 5.28 11.15 -15.98
C VAL A 372 4.98 11.54 -17.42
N ASP A 373 4.02 10.86 -18.03
CA ASP A 373 3.59 11.16 -19.40
C ASP A 373 2.21 11.84 -19.43
N ASN A 374 1.85 12.35 -20.60
CA ASN A 374 0.55 13.00 -20.83
C ASN A 374 -0.64 12.09 -20.50
N THR A 375 -0.48 10.77 -20.57
CA THR A 375 -1.56 9.84 -20.21
C THR A 375 -1.80 9.86 -18.71
N VAL A 376 -0.73 9.86 -17.89
CA VAL A 376 -0.86 10.00 -16.44
C VAL A 376 -1.43 11.34 -16.06
N LEU A 377 -0.94 12.45 -16.63
CA LEU A 377 -1.46 13.78 -16.33
C LEU A 377 -2.97 13.88 -16.66
N SER A 378 -3.37 13.40 -17.83
CA SER A 378 -4.77 13.32 -18.25
C SER A 378 -5.61 12.46 -17.29
N ASN A 379 -5.08 11.32 -16.85
CA ASN A 379 -5.77 10.44 -15.91
C ASN A 379 -5.95 11.07 -14.52
N LEU A 380 -4.95 11.82 -14.03
CA LEU A 380 -5.03 12.56 -12.76
C LEU A 380 -6.13 13.62 -12.83
N GLN A 381 -6.11 14.46 -13.88
CA GLN A 381 -7.09 15.51 -14.10
C GLN A 381 -8.51 14.95 -14.31
N SER A 382 -8.64 13.88 -15.10
CA SER A 382 -9.92 13.19 -15.32
C SER A 382 -10.48 12.62 -14.02
N SER A 383 -9.63 11.97 -13.19
CA SER A 383 -10.06 11.44 -11.89
C SER A 383 -10.53 12.55 -10.95
N LYS A 384 -9.84 13.70 -10.96
CA LYS A 384 -10.26 14.89 -10.21
C LYS A 384 -11.59 15.45 -10.71
N GLN A 385 -11.75 15.61 -12.01
CA GLN A 385 -13.01 16.08 -12.59
C GLN A 385 -14.17 15.14 -12.23
N GLU A 386 -13.96 13.83 -12.33
CA GLU A 386 -14.97 12.82 -12.00
C GLU A 386 -15.35 12.82 -10.51
N PHE A 387 -14.42 13.18 -9.64
CA PHE A 387 -14.64 13.38 -8.21
C PHE A 387 -15.50 14.63 -7.94
N ASP A 388 -15.14 15.76 -8.55
CA ASP A 388 -15.85 17.05 -8.40
C ASP A 388 -17.27 17.02 -8.99
N ASP A 389 -17.43 16.38 -10.15
CA ASP A 389 -18.70 16.27 -10.90
C ASP A 389 -19.71 15.32 -10.25
N GLY A 390 -19.35 14.64 -9.15
CA GLY A 390 -20.22 13.87 -8.28
C GLY A 390 -21.27 14.72 -7.56
N ARG A 391 -22.11 15.44 -8.30
CA ARG A 391 -23.36 16.15 -7.99
C ARG A 391 -23.46 17.06 -6.76
N LYS A 392 -22.38 17.32 -6.00
CA LYS A 392 -22.29 18.37 -4.95
C LYS A 392 -20.91 18.51 -4.28
N GLN A 393 -19.84 18.02 -4.90
CA GLN A 393 -18.48 18.10 -4.34
C GLN A 393 -17.70 19.33 -4.80
N LYS A 394 -18.40 20.36 -5.31
CA LYS A 394 -17.78 21.64 -5.57
C LYS A 394 -17.48 22.30 -4.23
N ARG A 395 -16.19 22.25 -3.87
CA ARG A 395 -15.48 23.12 -2.93
C ARG A 395 -15.43 22.61 -1.48
N LEU A 396 -14.43 21.77 -1.21
CA LEU A 396 -13.79 21.67 0.11
C LEU A 396 -13.28 23.05 0.59
N ASN A 397 -12.89 23.93 -0.35
CA ASN A 397 -12.43 25.29 -0.07
C ASN A 397 -13.54 26.30 0.31
N ASP A 398 -14.83 25.95 0.24
CA ASP A 398 -15.94 26.86 0.60
C ASP A 398 -16.44 26.69 2.05
N LEU A 399 -15.78 25.84 2.85
CA LEU A 399 -16.16 25.56 4.23
C LEU A 399 -15.38 26.38 5.27
N TRP A 400 -14.65 27.41 4.85
CA TRP A 400 -13.94 28.36 5.71
C TRP A 400 -14.32 29.82 5.43
#